data_AF-A0A5M8NSL9-F1
#
_entry.id   AF-A0A5M8NSL9-F1
#
_cell.length_a   1.000
_cell.length_b   1.000
_cell.length_c   1.000
_cell.angle_alpha   90.00
_cell.angle_beta   90.00
_cell.angle_gamma   90.00
#
_symmetry.space_group_name_H-M   'P 1'
#
loop_
_entity.id
_entity.type
_entity.pdbx_description
1 polymer ?
#
loop_
_entity_poly.entity_id
_entity_poly.type
_entity_poly.pdbx_seq_one_letter_code
_entity_poly.pdbx_strand_id
1 'polypeptide(L)'
;MQQTFSARETDFWRQYGITPDILKTYKVFSLKEFRSENSEGKPFCFQSLDAEPIFAYTSKRHVKIYRPFSEIRFLYGGLLPDNYCFGLEQLPAKGDTLFITGGEKDVLSLVSHGFHAICFNSETSNIPQHIIKKLSYRFKHILLLYDTDKTGLESSLKHVQQLSDSGVKRLVLPLAGTKQEKDISDYFKAGNTRENFMQLFIEFLDNLYSDTMAILKPCEIDFGNPPMKSEMLISINDVPLGTQGNLLGITGGEGTGKSNYVGSLIAGTIRQTDKIDMLGTTILPDTANKAVLLYDTEQSEVQLYKNISGILKRGKLNA
;
A
#
# COMPACT_ATOMS: atom_id res chain seq x y z
N MET A 1 18.18 31.75 -27.11
CA MET A 1 17.15 32.00 -28.15
C MET A 1 16.43 30.70 -28.47
N GLN A 2 15.09 30.67 -28.39
CA GLN A 2 14.29 29.47 -28.70
C GLN A 2 14.18 29.25 -30.21
N GLN A 3 13.99 27.99 -30.61
CA GLN A 3 13.70 27.60 -31.99
C GLN A 3 12.63 26.49 -32.01
N THR A 4 12.10 26.21 -33.20
CA THR A 4 11.20 25.07 -33.39
C THR A 4 12.01 23.78 -33.37
N PHE A 5 11.44 22.71 -32.79
CA PHE A 5 12.05 21.39 -32.85
C PHE A 5 12.22 20.94 -34.29
N SER A 6 13.44 20.54 -34.65
CA SER A 6 13.73 19.82 -35.89
C SER A 6 13.16 18.40 -35.85
N ALA A 7 13.11 17.75 -37.03
CA ALA A 7 12.71 16.34 -37.12
C ALA A 7 13.62 15.43 -36.27
N ARG A 8 14.94 15.64 -36.32
CA ARG A 8 15.92 14.88 -35.53
C ARG A 8 15.73 15.05 -34.02
N GLU A 9 15.48 16.26 -33.55
CA GLU A 9 15.21 16.50 -32.13
C GLU A 9 13.88 15.88 -31.71
N THR A 10 12.87 15.90 -32.60
CA THR A 10 11.59 15.24 -32.35
C THR A 10 11.76 13.72 -32.24
N ASP A 11 12.56 13.11 -33.12
CA ASP A 11 12.88 11.67 -33.07
C ASP A 11 13.69 11.31 -31.82
N PHE A 12 14.60 12.20 -31.39
CA PHE A 12 15.32 12.05 -30.13
C PHE A 12 14.38 11.94 -28.92
N TRP A 13 13.33 12.76 -28.85
CA TRP A 13 12.37 12.68 -27.74
C TRP A 13 11.42 11.48 -27.90
N ARG A 14 11.01 11.18 -29.14
CA ARG A 14 10.09 10.09 -29.47
C ARG A 14 10.63 8.72 -29.07
N GLN A 15 11.96 8.50 -29.12
CA GLN A 15 12.55 7.23 -28.69
C GLN A 15 12.27 6.90 -27.20
N TYR A 16 11.92 7.90 -26.39
CA TYR A 16 11.55 7.76 -24.99
C TYR A 16 10.03 7.82 -24.77
N GLY A 17 9.25 7.76 -25.85
CA GLY A 17 7.80 7.97 -25.87
C GLY A 17 7.34 9.43 -25.78
N ILE A 18 8.27 10.40 -25.72
CA ILE A 18 7.95 11.79 -25.42
C ILE A 18 7.44 12.52 -26.67
N THR A 19 6.21 13.03 -26.58
CA THR A 19 5.55 13.73 -27.70
C THR A 19 5.75 15.24 -27.65
N PRO A 20 5.61 15.96 -28.78
CA PRO A 20 5.65 17.43 -28.80
C PRO A 20 4.65 18.10 -27.85
N ASP A 21 3.46 17.51 -27.66
CA ASP A 21 2.45 18.05 -26.75
C ASP A 21 2.89 17.95 -25.28
N ILE A 22 3.57 16.87 -24.91
CA ILE A 22 4.18 16.72 -23.58
C ILE A 22 5.29 17.76 -23.40
N LEU A 23 6.20 17.92 -24.38
CA LEU A 23 7.25 18.95 -24.32
C LEU A 23 6.66 20.35 -24.14
N LYS A 24 5.61 20.69 -24.88
CA LYS A 24 4.90 21.97 -24.76
C LYS A 24 4.26 22.14 -23.38
N THR A 25 3.56 21.12 -22.89
CA THR A 25 2.87 21.14 -21.58
C THR A 25 3.85 21.36 -20.42
N TYR A 26 5.04 20.76 -20.53
CA TYR A 26 6.11 20.85 -19.54
C TYR A 26 7.12 21.97 -19.83
N LYS A 27 6.81 22.86 -20.80
CA LYS A 27 7.61 24.05 -21.14
C LYS A 27 9.07 23.71 -21.47
N VAL A 28 9.24 22.64 -22.24
CA VAL A 28 10.52 22.18 -22.80
C VAL A 28 10.68 22.76 -24.20
N PHE A 29 11.78 23.45 -24.44
CA PHE A 29 12.04 24.13 -25.71
C PHE A 29 13.37 23.70 -26.32
N SER A 30 13.43 23.60 -27.65
CA SER A 30 14.70 23.59 -28.37
C SER A 30 15.27 25.02 -28.42
N LEU A 31 16.58 25.14 -28.25
CA LEU A 31 17.29 26.40 -28.31
C LEU A 31 18.22 26.43 -29.51
N LYS A 32 18.23 27.54 -30.25
CA LYS A 32 19.26 27.80 -31.27
C LYS A 32 20.60 28.15 -30.64
N GLU A 33 20.57 28.86 -29.52
CA GLU A 33 21.75 29.22 -28.75
C GLU A 33 21.40 29.53 -27.29
N PHE A 34 22.36 29.31 -26.40
CA PHE A 34 22.34 29.70 -25.00
C PHE A 34 23.56 30.56 -24.67
N ARG A 35 23.32 31.76 -24.12
CA ARG A 35 24.35 32.73 -23.71
C ARG A 35 24.18 33.01 -22.23
N SER A 36 25.28 33.01 -21.48
CA SER A 36 25.30 33.35 -20.06
C SER A 36 26.72 33.75 -19.65
N GLU A 37 26.87 34.21 -18.42
CA GLU A 37 28.16 34.43 -17.78
C GLU A 37 28.43 33.31 -16.77
N ASN A 38 29.70 32.97 -16.58
CA ASN A 38 30.12 32.05 -15.52
C ASN A 38 30.27 32.79 -14.18
N SER A 39 30.67 32.09 -13.11
CA SER A 39 30.87 32.67 -11.78
C SER A 39 31.96 33.77 -11.71
N GLU A 40 32.81 33.87 -12.73
CA GLU A 40 33.85 34.90 -12.85
C GLU A 40 33.38 36.10 -13.72
N GLY A 41 32.12 36.11 -14.15
CA GLY A 41 31.59 37.13 -15.06
C GLY A 41 32.08 37.00 -16.50
N LYS A 42 32.75 35.89 -16.86
CA LYS A 42 33.18 35.65 -18.25
C LYS A 42 31.99 35.16 -19.08
N PRO A 43 31.65 35.85 -20.18
CA PRO A 43 30.57 35.42 -21.06
C PRO A 43 30.96 34.14 -21.79
N PHE A 44 29.99 33.24 -21.94
CA PHE A 44 30.08 32.07 -22.79
C PHE A 44 28.82 31.91 -23.65
N CYS A 45 28.96 31.20 -24.76
CA CYS A 45 27.88 30.93 -25.70
C CYS A 45 27.97 29.48 -26.17
N PHE A 46 26.84 28.78 -26.13
CA PHE A 46 26.67 27.48 -26.79
C PHE A 46 25.69 27.63 -27.93
N GLN A 47 26.09 27.21 -29.13
CA GLN A 47 25.22 27.12 -30.29
C GLN A 47 24.73 25.69 -30.44
N SER A 48 23.46 25.53 -30.78
CA SER A 48 22.89 24.21 -31.06
C SER A 48 23.35 23.73 -32.42
N LEU A 49 23.81 22.48 -32.46
CA LEU A 49 24.23 21.79 -33.68
C LEU A 49 23.37 20.53 -33.84
N ASP A 50 23.30 19.98 -35.05
CA ASP A 50 22.58 18.73 -35.30
C ASP A 50 23.09 17.57 -34.43
N ALA A 51 24.40 17.51 -34.19
CA ALA A 51 25.03 16.50 -33.34
C ALA A 51 24.97 16.83 -31.84
N GLU A 52 24.75 18.10 -31.49
CA GLU A 52 24.72 18.59 -30.11
C GLU A 52 23.52 19.54 -29.92
N PRO A 53 22.29 19.01 -29.90
CA PRO A 53 21.10 19.83 -29.70
C PRO A 53 21.07 20.39 -28.28
N ILE A 54 20.44 21.55 -28.14
CA ILE A 54 20.28 22.23 -26.84
C ILE A 54 18.80 22.31 -26.51
N PHE A 55 18.43 21.75 -25.37
CA PHE A 55 17.07 21.82 -24.82
C PHE A 55 17.04 22.65 -23.54
N ALA A 56 15.88 23.22 -23.23
CA ALA A 56 15.66 24.03 -22.06
C ALA A 56 14.37 23.63 -21.34
N TYR A 57 14.50 23.23 -20.07
CA TYR A 57 13.39 23.15 -19.13
C TYR A 57 13.18 24.53 -18.53
N THR A 58 12.11 25.21 -18.92
CA THR A 58 11.91 26.62 -18.56
C THR A 58 10.87 26.80 -17.46
N SER A 59 11.15 27.74 -16.55
CA SER A 59 10.22 28.23 -15.54
C SER A 59 10.17 29.76 -15.58
N LYS A 60 9.36 30.38 -14.71
CA LYS A 60 9.20 31.85 -14.68
C LYS A 60 10.49 32.60 -14.32
N ARG A 61 11.41 31.98 -13.56
CA ARG A 61 12.60 32.64 -12.99
C ARG A 61 13.92 31.92 -13.23
N HIS A 62 13.88 30.72 -13.81
CA HIS A 62 15.07 29.93 -14.09
C HIS A 62 14.88 29.08 -15.35
N VAL A 63 16.00 28.62 -15.88
CA VAL A 63 16.07 27.65 -16.96
C VAL A 63 17.14 26.62 -16.61
N LYS A 64 16.82 25.35 -16.82
CA LYS A 64 17.80 24.26 -16.83
C LYS A 64 18.04 23.86 -18.28
N ILE A 65 19.29 23.97 -18.71
CA ILE A 65 19.75 23.61 -20.04
C ILE A 65 20.15 22.15 -20.04
N TYR A 66 19.77 21.42 -21.08
CA TYR A 66 20.10 20.03 -21.30
C TYR A 66 20.72 19.85 -22.69
N ARG A 67 21.95 19.32 -22.71
CA ARG A 67 22.75 19.03 -23.89
C ARG A 67 23.09 17.53 -23.88
N PRO A 68 22.23 16.66 -24.43
CA PRO A 68 22.33 15.21 -24.24
C PRO A 68 23.66 14.61 -24.70
N PHE A 69 24.27 15.18 -25.74
CA PHE A 69 25.46 14.65 -26.42
C PHE A 69 26.74 15.46 -26.18
N SER A 70 26.68 16.50 -25.33
CA SER A 70 27.84 17.34 -25.02
C SER A 70 28.53 16.92 -23.72
N GLU A 71 29.80 17.26 -23.55
CA GLU A 71 30.53 17.05 -22.29
C GLU A 71 29.85 17.79 -21.12
N ILE A 72 29.54 19.07 -21.33
CA ILE A 72 28.76 19.86 -20.37
C ILE A 72 27.28 19.63 -20.66
N ARG A 73 26.72 18.61 -20.01
CA ARG A 73 25.34 18.15 -20.23
C ARG A 73 24.27 19.05 -19.62
N PHE A 74 24.56 19.68 -18.49
CA PHE A 74 23.57 20.46 -17.74
C PHE A 74 24.15 21.81 -17.31
N LEU A 75 23.37 22.87 -17.52
CA LEU A 75 23.67 24.23 -17.06
C LEU A 75 22.40 24.85 -16.48
N TYR A 76 22.57 25.85 -15.62
CA TYR A 76 21.46 26.58 -15.02
C TYR A 76 21.59 28.06 -15.33
N GLY A 77 20.47 28.70 -15.62
CA GLY A 77 20.37 30.15 -15.76
C GLY A 77 19.25 30.69 -14.88
N GLY A 78 19.45 31.87 -14.30
CA GLY A 78 18.50 32.51 -13.40
C GLY A 78 18.55 31.96 -11.97
N LEU A 79 17.49 32.22 -11.20
CA LEU A 79 17.42 31.85 -9.78
C LEU A 79 16.69 30.52 -9.60
N LEU A 80 17.45 29.43 -9.44
CA LEU A 80 16.88 28.12 -9.12
C LEU A 80 16.32 28.16 -7.68
N PRO A 81 15.03 27.86 -7.46
CA PRO A 81 14.45 27.88 -6.13
C PRO A 81 14.94 26.67 -5.30
N ASP A 82 15.08 26.86 -4.00
CA ASP A 82 15.44 25.80 -3.04
C ASP A 82 14.48 24.60 -3.07
N ASN A 83 13.23 24.83 -3.51
CA ASN A 83 12.17 23.83 -3.62
C ASN A 83 11.87 23.47 -5.08
N TYR A 84 12.88 23.45 -5.96
CA TYR A 84 12.68 23.04 -7.36
C TYR A 84 12.03 21.65 -7.42
N CYS A 85 10.89 21.57 -8.13
CA CYS A 85 10.15 20.34 -8.33
C CYS A 85 9.52 20.36 -9.72
N PHE A 86 10.12 19.64 -10.66
CA PHE A 86 9.62 19.56 -12.03
C PHE A 86 8.39 18.65 -12.09
N GLY A 87 7.37 19.03 -12.84
CA GLY A 87 6.12 18.28 -12.99
C GLY A 87 5.06 18.54 -11.92
N LEU A 88 5.40 19.26 -10.84
CA LEU A 88 4.48 19.51 -9.71
C LEU A 88 3.20 20.25 -10.14
N GLU A 89 3.31 21.21 -11.05
CA GLU A 89 2.17 22.00 -11.58
C GLU A 89 1.21 21.16 -12.43
N GLN A 90 1.70 20.05 -13.01
CA GLN A 90 0.93 19.19 -13.93
C GLN A 90 0.20 18.05 -13.20
N LEU A 91 0.46 17.85 -11.90
CA LEU A 91 -0.16 16.77 -11.13
C LEU A 91 -1.68 17.02 -10.90
N PRO A 92 -2.52 15.98 -11.01
CA PRO A 92 -3.96 16.08 -10.73
C PRO A 92 -4.23 16.28 -9.23
N ALA A 93 -5.42 16.75 -8.87
CA ALA A 93 -5.80 16.96 -7.47
C ALA A 93 -5.68 15.67 -6.62
N LYS A 94 -6.01 14.52 -7.20
CA LYS A 94 -5.81 13.19 -6.62
C LYS A 94 -5.36 12.19 -7.69
N GLY A 95 -4.65 11.15 -7.27
CA GLY A 95 -4.29 10.00 -8.11
C GLY A 95 -3.94 8.79 -7.22
N ASP A 96 -3.76 7.62 -7.82
CA ASP A 96 -3.39 6.42 -7.04
C ASP A 96 -1.88 6.38 -6.78
N THR A 97 -1.07 6.61 -7.82
CA THR A 97 0.39 6.45 -7.76
C THR A 97 1.11 7.69 -8.27
N LEU A 98 2.19 8.08 -7.59
CA LEU A 98 3.13 9.11 -7.99
C LEU A 98 4.57 8.59 -7.94
N PHE A 99 5.31 8.79 -9.03
CA PHE A 99 6.73 8.46 -9.10
C PHE A 99 7.60 9.71 -8.90
N ILE A 100 8.70 9.56 -8.18
CA ILE A 100 9.73 10.58 -8.01
C ILE A 100 11.01 10.07 -8.67
N THR A 101 11.43 10.72 -9.74
CA THR A 101 12.59 10.29 -10.56
C THR A 101 13.82 11.14 -10.28
N GLY A 102 14.97 10.72 -10.85
CA GLY A 102 16.22 11.45 -10.79
C GLY A 102 16.25 12.69 -11.70
N GLY A 103 15.65 12.64 -12.89
CA GLY A 103 15.72 13.73 -13.87
C GLY A 103 14.40 14.08 -14.57
N GLU A 104 14.39 15.24 -15.24
CA GLU A 104 13.22 15.74 -15.98
C GLU A 104 12.85 14.85 -17.18
N LYS A 105 13.85 14.29 -17.89
CA LYS A 105 13.63 13.35 -19.00
C LYS A 105 12.78 12.15 -18.55
N ASP A 106 13.06 11.63 -17.37
CA ASP A 106 12.36 10.49 -16.79
C ASP A 106 10.91 10.82 -16.43
N VAL A 107 10.69 12.03 -15.88
CA VAL A 107 9.34 12.56 -15.65
C VAL A 107 8.57 12.61 -16.97
N LEU A 108 9.17 13.18 -18.02
CA LEU A 108 8.54 13.29 -19.33
C LEU A 108 8.23 11.92 -19.94
N SER A 109 9.14 10.96 -19.78
CA SER A 109 8.93 9.60 -20.28
C SER A 109 7.77 8.92 -19.55
N LEU A 110 7.72 8.96 -18.21
CA LEU A 110 6.61 8.41 -17.41
C LEU A 110 5.26 9.03 -17.77
N VAL A 111 5.18 10.36 -17.88
CA VAL A 111 3.90 11.05 -18.15
C VAL A 111 3.41 10.79 -19.57
N SER A 112 4.33 10.56 -20.51
CA SER A 112 3.99 10.15 -21.87
C SER A 112 3.40 8.74 -21.93
N HIS A 113 3.70 7.90 -20.93
CA HIS A 113 3.12 6.57 -20.75
C HIS A 113 1.93 6.56 -19.76
N GLY A 114 1.39 7.73 -19.41
CA GLY A 114 0.18 7.86 -18.60
C GLY A 114 0.40 7.74 -17.08
N PHE A 115 1.62 7.91 -16.60
CA PHE A 115 1.93 7.92 -15.16
C PHE A 115 2.06 9.33 -14.61
N HIS A 116 1.87 9.49 -13.30
CA HIS A 116 2.17 10.74 -12.62
C HIS A 116 3.60 10.72 -12.11
N ALA A 117 4.38 11.76 -12.44
CA ALA A 117 5.78 11.82 -12.08
C ALA A 117 6.25 13.25 -11.77
N ILE A 118 7.24 13.36 -10.88
CA ILE A 118 7.95 14.58 -10.54
C ILE A 118 9.45 14.29 -10.32
N CYS A 119 10.30 15.32 -10.30
CA CYS A 119 11.69 15.19 -9.84
C CYS A 119 12.17 16.45 -9.11
N PHE A 120 13.15 16.29 -8.23
CA PHE A 120 13.76 17.37 -7.44
C PHE A 120 15.15 17.74 -7.97
N ASN A 121 15.32 17.85 -9.29
CA ASN A 121 16.57 18.18 -10.00
C ASN A 121 17.57 17.02 -10.20
N SER A 122 17.88 16.29 -9.14
CA SER A 122 18.71 15.08 -9.18
C SER A 122 18.28 14.09 -8.10
N GLU A 123 18.64 12.82 -8.24
CA GLU A 123 18.47 11.79 -7.22
C GLU A 123 19.20 12.10 -5.89
N THR A 124 20.28 12.88 -5.94
CA THR A 124 21.06 13.33 -4.79
C THR A 124 20.53 14.62 -4.15
N SER A 125 19.57 15.29 -4.79
CA SER A 125 19.01 16.53 -4.29
C SER A 125 18.10 16.29 -3.09
N ASN A 126 18.12 17.21 -2.14
CA ASN A 126 17.28 17.12 -0.95
C ASN A 126 15.80 17.16 -1.33
N ILE A 127 15.01 16.22 -0.81
CA ILE A 127 13.56 16.19 -0.98
C ILE A 127 12.90 16.95 0.18
N PRO A 128 12.20 18.07 -0.08
CA PRO A 128 11.53 18.81 0.99
C PRO A 128 10.35 17.99 1.56
N GLN A 129 10.48 17.54 2.82
CA GLN A 129 9.47 16.69 3.49
C GLN A 129 8.06 17.31 3.47
N HIS A 130 7.96 18.63 3.57
CA HIS A 130 6.66 19.32 3.55
C HIS A 130 5.93 19.19 2.21
N ILE A 131 6.66 19.02 1.09
CA ILE A 131 6.08 18.76 -0.24
C ILE A 131 5.56 17.33 -0.28
N ILE A 132 6.36 16.36 0.18
CA ILE A 132 5.96 14.94 0.23
C ILE A 132 4.73 14.76 1.11
N LYS A 133 4.67 15.40 2.27
CA LYS A 133 3.49 15.36 3.15
C LYS A 133 2.23 15.90 2.47
N LYS A 134 2.34 16.94 1.64
CA LYS A 134 1.19 17.43 0.85
C LYS A 134 0.78 16.44 -0.23
N LEU A 135 1.74 15.77 -0.86
CA LEU A 135 1.50 14.78 -1.90
C LEU A 135 0.90 13.49 -1.34
N SER A 136 1.22 13.09 -0.11
CA SER A 136 0.63 11.89 0.52
C SER A 136 -0.87 12.00 0.78
N TYR A 137 -1.41 13.22 0.86
CA TYR A 137 -2.87 13.44 0.89
C TYR A 137 -3.53 13.32 -0.50
N ARG A 138 -2.73 13.39 -1.58
CA ARG A 138 -3.21 13.37 -2.98
C ARG A 138 -3.01 12.01 -3.64
N PHE A 139 -2.01 11.25 -3.21
CA PHE A 139 -1.61 9.97 -3.80
C PHE A 139 -1.54 8.86 -2.76
N LYS A 140 -2.05 7.67 -3.09
CA LYS A 140 -2.02 6.49 -2.21
C LYS A 140 -0.61 5.91 -2.10
N HIS A 141 0.10 5.86 -3.23
CA HIS A 141 1.47 5.35 -3.32
C HIS A 141 2.40 6.41 -3.88
N ILE A 142 3.47 6.72 -3.14
CA ILE A 142 4.56 7.57 -3.61
C ILE A 142 5.83 6.73 -3.67
N LEU A 143 6.41 6.59 -4.86
CA LEU A 143 7.56 5.73 -5.10
C LEU A 143 8.75 6.52 -5.64
N LEU A 144 9.92 6.32 -5.07
CA LEU A 144 11.19 6.68 -5.68
C LEU A 144 11.49 5.69 -6.81
N LEU A 145 11.79 6.23 -7.98
CA LEU A 145 12.17 5.50 -9.19
C LEU A 145 13.44 6.15 -9.76
N TYR A 146 14.56 5.91 -9.09
CA TYR A 146 15.87 6.47 -9.45
C TYR A 146 16.65 5.52 -10.35
N ASP A 147 17.78 5.99 -10.84
CA ASP A 147 18.67 5.22 -11.68
C ASP A 147 19.14 3.95 -10.96
N THR A 148 19.35 2.88 -11.71
CA THR A 148 19.86 1.61 -11.16
C THR A 148 21.39 1.56 -11.12
N ASP A 149 22.06 2.69 -11.33
CA ASP A 149 23.48 2.84 -11.06
C ASP A 149 23.76 2.98 -9.55
N LYS A 150 25.05 2.96 -9.19
CA LYS A 150 25.47 3.03 -7.78
C LYS A 150 24.89 4.26 -7.07
N THR A 151 24.89 5.42 -7.72
CA THR A 151 24.45 6.69 -7.11
C THR A 151 22.95 6.71 -6.91
N GLY A 152 22.16 6.25 -7.88
CA GLY A 152 20.71 6.15 -7.75
C GLY A 152 20.28 5.14 -6.69
N LEU A 153 20.94 3.99 -6.60
CA LEU A 153 20.68 2.97 -5.58
C LEU A 153 20.98 3.45 -4.16
N GLU A 154 22.12 4.11 -3.94
CA GLU A 154 22.49 4.66 -2.62
C GLU A 154 21.56 5.83 -2.22
N SER A 155 21.27 6.74 -3.16
CA SER A 155 20.44 7.92 -2.89
C SER A 155 18.99 7.53 -2.59
N SER A 156 18.45 6.55 -3.32
CA SER A 156 17.09 6.08 -3.10
C SER A 156 16.93 5.37 -1.76
N LEU A 157 17.92 4.60 -1.29
CA LEU A 157 17.92 4.03 0.08
C LEU A 157 17.93 5.12 1.15
N LYS A 158 18.81 6.12 0.99
CA LYS A 158 18.90 7.26 1.92
C LYS A 158 17.58 8.03 2.00
N HIS A 159 16.94 8.31 0.87
CA HIS A 159 15.68 9.05 0.84
C HIS A 159 14.50 8.24 1.40
N VAL A 160 14.43 6.92 1.19
CA VAL A 160 13.41 6.08 1.86
C VAL A 160 13.57 6.17 3.37
N GLN A 161 14.80 6.13 3.90
CA GLN A 161 15.04 6.29 5.33
C GLN A 161 14.65 7.69 5.83
N GLN A 162 14.99 8.75 5.09
CA GLN A 162 14.63 10.14 5.45
C GLN A 162 13.12 10.41 5.39
N LEU A 163 12.38 9.64 4.61
CA LEU A 163 10.94 9.82 4.36
C LEU A 163 10.09 8.68 4.93
N SER A 164 10.62 7.93 5.91
CA SER A 164 9.94 6.78 6.54
C SER A 164 8.54 7.12 7.02
N ASP A 165 8.37 8.31 7.61
CA ASP A 165 7.12 8.77 8.21
C ASP A 165 6.06 9.17 7.17
N SER A 166 6.47 9.34 5.91
CA SER A 166 5.59 9.70 4.80
C SER A 166 5.14 8.49 3.97
N GLY A 167 5.55 7.28 4.35
CA GLY A 167 5.17 6.05 3.65
C GLY A 167 5.76 5.92 2.23
N VAL A 168 6.76 6.74 1.89
CA VAL A 168 7.44 6.69 0.59
C VAL A 168 8.16 5.35 0.44
N LYS A 169 7.99 4.73 -0.72
CA LYS A 169 8.63 3.46 -1.05
C LYS A 169 9.63 3.64 -2.20
N ARG A 170 10.37 2.59 -2.53
CA ARG A 170 11.29 2.56 -3.66
C ARG A 170 10.96 1.40 -4.57
N LEU A 171 10.86 1.68 -5.87
CA LEU A 171 10.81 0.69 -6.93
C LEU A 171 12.16 0.69 -7.67
N VAL A 172 12.76 -0.49 -7.85
CA VAL A 172 14.02 -0.65 -8.58
C VAL A 172 13.71 -1.31 -9.92
N LEU A 173 14.17 -0.71 -11.02
CA LEU A 173 13.96 -1.27 -12.35
C LEU A 173 14.86 -2.50 -12.57
N PRO A 174 14.42 -3.49 -13.36
CA PRO A 174 15.22 -4.66 -13.70
C PRO A 174 16.22 -4.33 -14.83
N LEU A 175 17.06 -3.31 -14.61
CA LEU A 175 18.05 -2.82 -15.57
C LEU A 175 19.47 -3.07 -15.07
N ALA A 176 20.42 -3.23 -16.00
CA ALA A 176 21.82 -3.50 -15.67
C ALA A 176 22.55 -2.36 -14.93
N GLY A 177 22.03 -1.13 -14.95
CA GLY A 177 22.66 0.03 -14.30
C GLY A 177 23.84 0.59 -15.08
N THR A 178 23.90 0.32 -16.39
CA THR A 178 24.96 0.82 -17.28
C THR A 178 24.60 2.20 -17.83
N LYS A 179 25.54 2.88 -18.49
CA LYS A 179 25.30 4.23 -19.05
C LYS A 179 24.16 4.25 -20.09
N GLN A 180 23.88 3.11 -20.72
CA GLN A 180 22.87 2.95 -21.76
C GLN A 180 21.53 2.40 -21.22
N GLU A 181 21.54 1.91 -19.98
CA GLU A 181 20.42 1.17 -19.41
C GLU A 181 20.43 1.32 -17.89
N LYS A 182 19.88 2.44 -17.41
CA LYS A 182 19.82 2.70 -15.96
C LYS A 182 18.57 3.43 -15.49
N ASP A 183 17.89 4.18 -16.36
CA ASP A 183 16.74 4.99 -15.98
C ASP A 183 15.45 4.52 -16.66
N ILE A 184 14.30 5.04 -16.21
CA ILE A 184 12.98 4.67 -16.76
C ILE A 184 12.83 5.03 -18.24
N SER A 185 13.52 6.07 -18.70
CA SER A 185 13.47 6.43 -20.12
C SER A 185 14.24 5.40 -20.96
N ASP A 186 15.36 4.86 -20.46
CA ASP A 186 16.08 3.76 -21.09
C ASP A 186 15.23 2.47 -21.10
N TYR A 187 14.50 2.19 -20.01
CA TYR A 187 13.56 1.06 -19.92
C TYR A 187 12.51 1.11 -21.05
N PHE A 188 11.86 2.25 -21.27
CA PHE A 188 10.89 2.41 -22.36
C PHE A 188 11.55 2.43 -23.74
N LYS A 189 12.74 3.03 -23.86
CA LYS A 189 13.52 3.02 -25.10
C LYS A 189 13.91 1.61 -25.55
N ALA A 190 14.13 0.69 -24.61
CA ALA A 190 14.40 -0.72 -24.88
C ALA A 190 13.17 -1.49 -25.43
N GLY A 191 12.00 -0.85 -25.56
CA GLY A 191 10.79 -1.44 -26.12
C GLY A 191 9.80 -1.96 -25.08
N ASN A 192 10.09 -1.79 -23.79
CA ASN A 192 9.10 -2.10 -22.75
C ASN A 192 7.90 -1.17 -22.85
N THR A 193 6.73 -1.71 -22.55
CA THR A 193 5.45 -1.00 -22.63
C THR A 193 5.00 -0.49 -21.26
N ARG A 194 3.93 0.31 -21.27
CA ARG A 194 3.21 0.70 -20.06
C ARG A 194 2.75 -0.53 -19.27
N GLU A 195 2.30 -1.56 -19.95
CA GLU A 195 1.80 -2.81 -19.36
C GLU A 195 2.94 -3.57 -18.68
N ASN A 196 4.14 -3.62 -19.28
CA ASN A 196 5.31 -4.21 -18.65
C ASN A 196 5.70 -3.48 -17.35
N PHE A 197 5.68 -2.14 -17.36
CA PHE A 197 5.99 -1.36 -16.17
C PHE A 197 4.90 -1.48 -15.10
N MET A 198 3.62 -1.55 -15.49
CA MET A 198 2.50 -1.83 -14.58
C MET A 198 2.64 -3.18 -13.91
N GLN A 199 3.04 -4.22 -14.65
CA GLN A 199 3.28 -5.55 -14.11
C GLN A 199 4.39 -5.53 -13.04
N LEU A 200 5.50 -4.85 -13.31
CA LEU A 200 6.58 -4.65 -12.33
C LEU A 200 6.07 -3.95 -11.05
N PHE A 201 5.20 -2.95 -11.22
CA PHE A 201 4.60 -2.24 -10.08
C PHE A 201 3.65 -3.13 -9.28
N ILE A 202 2.84 -3.97 -9.93
CA ILE A 202 1.94 -4.93 -9.27
C ILE A 202 2.75 -5.95 -8.47
N GLU A 203 3.79 -6.54 -9.06
CA GLU A 203 4.68 -7.48 -8.37
C GLU A 203 5.36 -6.83 -7.16
N PHE A 204 5.72 -5.54 -7.27
CA PHE A 204 6.21 -4.78 -6.13
C PHE A 204 5.15 -4.66 -5.01
N LEU A 205 3.89 -4.38 -5.34
CA LEU A 205 2.81 -4.28 -4.34
C LEU A 205 2.50 -5.64 -3.71
N ASP A 206 2.49 -6.73 -4.49
CA ASP A 206 2.26 -8.08 -3.99
C ASP A 206 3.32 -8.48 -2.95
N ASN A 207 4.59 -8.17 -3.23
CA ASN A 207 5.68 -8.38 -2.28
C ASN A 207 5.59 -7.46 -1.05
N LEU A 208 5.10 -6.22 -1.22
CA LEU A 208 4.95 -5.28 -0.12
C LEU A 208 3.83 -5.70 0.84
N TYR A 209 2.76 -6.30 0.32
CA TYR A 209 1.56 -6.65 1.08
C TYR A 209 1.42 -8.15 1.36
N SER A 210 2.40 -8.99 0.97
CA SER A 210 2.35 -10.44 1.14
C SER A 210 1.99 -10.87 2.55
N ASP A 211 2.64 -10.25 3.55
CA ASP A 211 2.44 -10.58 4.96
C ASP A 211 1.05 -10.15 5.43
N THR A 212 0.58 -8.98 4.98
CA THR A 212 -0.77 -8.50 5.30
C THR A 212 -1.82 -9.43 4.69
N MET A 213 -1.64 -9.84 3.44
CA MET A 213 -2.54 -10.78 2.76
C MET A 213 -2.51 -12.16 3.42
N ALA A 214 -1.34 -12.64 3.86
CA ALA A 214 -1.22 -13.89 4.59
C ALA A 214 -1.98 -13.87 5.93
N ILE A 215 -2.00 -12.72 6.62
CA ILE A 215 -2.78 -12.53 7.85
C ILE A 215 -4.29 -12.47 7.57
N LEU A 216 -4.70 -11.89 6.45
CA LEU A 216 -6.12 -11.75 6.08
C LEU A 216 -6.73 -13.03 5.52
N LYS A 217 -5.94 -13.89 4.87
CA LYS A 217 -6.41 -15.10 4.19
C LYS A 217 -7.22 -16.07 5.09
N PRO A 218 -6.85 -16.32 6.36
CA PRO A 218 -7.66 -17.14 7.27
C PRO A 218 -9.00 -16.50 7.66
N CYS A 219 -9.17 -15.19 7.46
CA CYS A 219 -10.41 -14.47 7.74
C CYS A 219 -11.37 -14.47 6.53
N GLU A 220 -10.96 -14.97 5.36
CA GLU A 220 -11.83 -15.09 4.21
C GLU A 220 -12.86 -16.19 4.42
N ILE A 221 -14.12 -15.90 4.06
CA ILE A 221 -15.19 -16.89 4.12
C ILE A 221 -15.03 -17.84 2.92
N ASP A 222 -14.73 -19.10 3.21
CA ASP A 222 -14.75 -20.16 2.21
C ASP A 222 -16.19 -20.57 1.91
N PHE A 223 -16.75 -20.02 0.84
CA PHE A 223 -18.10 -20.37 0.37
C PHE A 223 -18.20 -21.81 -0.16
N GLY A 224 -17.08 -22.43 -0.56
CA GLY A 224 -17.02 -23.83 -1.01
C GLY A 224 -17.02 -24.82 0.16
N ASN A 225 -16.62 -24.38 1.34
CA ASN A 225 -16.63 -25.16 2.58
C ASN A 225 -17.29 -24.36 3.71
N PRO A 226 -18.60 -24.11 3.64
CA PRO A 226 -19.30 -23.33 4.64
C PRO A 226 -19.19 -24.00 6.02
N PRO A 227 -19.15 -23.22 7.11
CA PRO A 227 -19.14 -23.80 8.46
C PRO A 227 -20.34 -24.70 8.66
N MET A 228 -20.14 -25.83 9.35
CA MET A 228 -21.23 -26.75 9.69
C MET A 228 -22.33 -26.01 10.46
N LYS A 229 -23.59 -26.31 10.13
CA LYS A 229 -24.74 -25.76 10.86
C LYS A 229 -24.59 -26.14 12.34
N SER A 230 -24.53 -25.11 13.19
CA SER A 230 -24.43 -25.26 14.64
C SER A 230 -25.69 -25.95 15.18
N GLU A 231 -25.49 -27.02 15.95
CA GLU A 231 -26.59 -27.77 16.58
C GLU A 231 -27.22 -26.95 17.71
N MET A 232 -28.56 -26.96 17.77
CA MET A 232 -29.31 -26.31 18.84
C MET A 232 -29.24 -27.17 20.10
N LEU A 233 -28.51 -26.70 21.12
CA LEU A 233 -28.31 -27.43 22.37
C LEU A 233 -29.33 -27.05 23.44
N ILE A 234 -29.74 -25.78 23.45
CA ILE A 234 -30.64 -25.20 24.46
C ILE A 234 -31.65 -24.34 23.72
N SER A 235 -32.94 -24.57 23.96
CA SER A 235 -34.03 -23.79 23.37
C SER A 235 -35.18 -23.54 24.32
N ILE A 236 -36.00 -22.53 24.01
CA ILE A 236 -37.31 -22.30 24.63
C ILE A 236 -38.31 -22.15 23.48
N ASN A 237 -39.36 -22.96 23.46
CA ASN A 237 -40.37 -22.96 22.39
C ASN A 237 -39.75 -23.00 20.98
N ASP A 238 -38.78 -23.90 20.77
CA ASP A 238 -38.01 -24.06 19.52
C ASP A 238 -37.17 -22.86 19.08
N VAL A 239 -37.04 -21.83 19.93
CA VAL A 239 -36.11 -20.71 19.71
C VAL A 239 -34.74 -21.06 20.29
N PRO A 240 -33.65 -21.07 19.48
CA PRO A 240 -32.31 -21.39 19.96
C PRO A 240 -31.80 -20.32 20.93
N LEU A 241 -31.40 -20.75 22.12
CA LEU A 241 -30.73 -19.92 23.12
C LEU A 241 -29.24 -20.25 23.23
N GLY A 242 -28.89 -21.53 23.12
CA GLY A 242 -27.51 -22.00 23.12
C GLY A 242 -27.29 -22.97 21.97
N THR A 243 -26.29 -22.69 21.13
CA THR A 243 -25.93 -23.56 20.01
C THR A 243 -24.46 -23.98 20.13
N GLN A 244 -24.09 -25.06 19.46
CA GLN A 244 -22.73 -25.59 19.48
C GLN A 244 -21.69 -24.54 19.06
N GLY A 245 -20.64 -24.37 19.87
CA GLY A 245 -19.54 -23.43 19.61
C GLY A 245 -19.79 -22.00 20.10
N ASN A 246 -20.96 -21.71 20.67
CA ASN A 246 -21.30 -20.40 21.22
C ASN A 246 -21.20 -20.36 22.75
N LEU A 247 -20.92 -19.16 23.27
CA LEU A 247 -20.96 -18.86 24.70
C LEU A 247 -22.38 -18.40 25.09
N LEU A 248 -23.00 -19.10 26.03
CA LEU A 248 -24.29 -18.70 26.62
C LEU A 248 -24.06 -18.05 27.99
N GLY A 249 -24.49 -16.79 28.12
CA GLY A 249 -24.48 -16.06 29.39
C GLY A 249 -25.81 -16.16 30.13
N ILE A 250 -25.78 -16.48 31.42
CA ILE A 250 -26.96 -16.49 32.30
C ILE A 250 -26.74 -15.46 33.40
N THR A 251 -27.66 -14.48 33.50
CA THR A 251 -27.56 -13.36 34.43
C THR A 251 -28.87 -13.17 35.21
N GLY A 252 -28.78 -12.51 36.37
CA GLY A 252 -29.89 -12.30 37.31
C GLY A 252 -29.39 -11.77 38.65
N GLY A 253 -30.30 -11.19 39.45
CA GLY A 253 -29.99 -10.67 40.77
C GLY A 253 -29.51 -11.72 41.78
N GLU A 254 -29.11 -11.28 42.97
CA GLU A 254 -28.79 -12.19 44.07
C GLU A 254 -30.02 -13.03 44.46
N GLY A 255 -29.82 -14.33 44.72
CA GLY A 255 -30.91 -15.22 45.14
C GLY A 255 -31.95 -15.58 44.06
N THR A 256 -31.80 -15.14 42.81
CA THR A 256 -32.80 -15.38 41.74
C THR A 256 -32.75 -16.78 41.13
N GLY A 257 -31.96 -17.70 41.69
CA GLY A 257 -31.91 -19.09 41.24
C GLY A 257 -31.01 -19.38 40.03
N LYS A 258 -30.06 -18.50 39.68
CA LYS A 258 -29.11 -18.70 38.56
C LYS A 258 -28.43 -20.09 38.59
N SER A 259 -27.86 -20.47 39.72
CA SER A 259 -27.17 -21.76 39.88
C SER A 259 -28.12 -22.95 39.76
N ASN A 260 -29.37 -22.82 40.23
CA ASN A 260 -30.39 -23.84 40.03
C ASN A 260 -30.80 -23.97 38.56
N TYR A 261 -30.87 -22.85 37.84
CA TYR A 261 -31.16 -22.83 36.41
C TYR A 261 -30.03 -23.48 35.61
N VAL A 262 -28.76 -23.12 35.86
CA VAL A 262 -27.58 -23.81 35.31
C VAL A 262 -27.63 -25.31 35.62
N GLY A 263 -27.95 -25.68 36.87
CA GLY A 263 -28.11 -27.07 37.26
C GLY A 263 -29.21 -27.81 36.49
N SER A 264 -30.29 -27.14 36.07
CA SER A 264 -31.32 -27.72 35.21
C SER A 264 -30.83 -27.96 33.78
N LEU A 265 -29.99 -27.06 33.24
CA LEU A 265 -29.35 -27.25 31.93
C LEU A 265 -28.42 -28.46 31.95
N ILE A 266 -27.56 -28.55 32.99
CA ILE A 266 -26.63 -29.69 33.17
C ILE A 266 -27.40 -30.99 33.33
N ALA A 267 -28.44 -31.01 34.18
CA ALA A 267 -29.30 -32.18 34.36
C ALA A 267 -29.98 -32.57 33.03
N GLY A 268 -30.40 -31.58 32.24
CA GLY A 268 -30.88 -31.71 30.87
C GLY A 268 -29.90 -32.46 29.98
N THR A 269 -28.63 -32.05 29.99
CA THR A 269 -27.58 -32.65 29.17
C THR A 269 -27.30 -34.10 29.56
N ILE A 270 -27.23 -34.43 30.86
CA ILE A 270 -26.81 -35.76 31.34
C ILE A 270 -27.96 -36.74 31.60
N ARG A 271 -29.20 -36.38 31.26
CA ARG A 271 -30.39 -37.16 31.62
C ARG A 271 -30.43 -38.54 30.97
N GLN A 272 -31.04 -39.51 31.65
CA GLN A 272 -31.37 -40.83 31.08
C GLN A 272 -32.80 -40.93 30.55
N THR A 273 -33.64 -39.93 30.82
CA THR A 273 -35.05 -39.92 30.43
C THR A 273 -35.53 -38.50 30.19
N ASP A 274 -36.45 -38.31 29.24
CA ASP A 274 -37.05 -37.00 28.95
C ASP A 274 -38.03 -36.51 30.02
N LYS A 275 -38.36 -37.34 31.01
CA LYS A 275 -39.25 -36.98 32.12
C LYS A 275 -38.51 -36.28 33.26
N ILE A 276 -37.88 -35.14 32.95
CA ILE A 276 -37.21 -34.29 33.95
C ILE A 276 -37.66 -32.84 33.83
N ASP A 277 -37.58 -32.11 34.93
CA ASP A 277 -37.87 -30.68 34.96
C ASP A 277 -36.65 -29.87 34.50
N MET A 278 -36.81 -29.22 33.35
CA MET A 278 -35.81 -28.36 32.71
C MET A 278 -36.17 -26.87 32.81
N LEU A 279 -37.07 -26.50 33.75
CA LEU A 279 -37.45 -25.10 34.04
C LEU A 279 -37.87 -24.29 32.80
N GLY A 280 -38.62 -24.93 31.90
CA GLY A 280 -39.14 -24.30 30.67
C GLY A 280 -38.16 -24.30 29.48
N THR A 281 -36.95 -24.83 29.65
CA THR A 281 -36.01 -25.08 28.54
C THR A 281 -36.18 -26.47 27.95
N THR A 282 -35.79 -26.60 26.69
CA THR A 282 -35.55 -27.89 26.03
C THR A 282 -34.06 -28.03 25.82
N ILE A 283 -33.49 -29.13 26.30
CA ILE A 283 -32.06 -29.40 26.23
C ILE A 283 -31.84 -30.61 25.33
N LEU A 284 -30.88 -30.53 24.43
CA LEU A 284 -30.42 -31.70 23.69
C LEU A 284 -29.59 -32.59 24.63
N PRO A 285 -29.98 -33.86 24.87
CA PRO A 285 -29.23 -34.74 25.74
C PRO A 285 -27.92 -35.15 25.07
N ASP A 286 -26.89 -35.40 25.87
CA ASP A 286 -25.63 -35.92 25.35
C ASP A 286 -25.74 -37.41 25.05
N THR A 287 -25.91 -37.74 23.77
CA THR A 287 -25.91 -39.13 23.28
C THR A 287 -24.52 -39.62 22.87
N ALA A 288 -23.51 -38.74 22.91
CA ALA A 288 -22.16 -39.00 22.41
C ALA A 288 -21.13 -39.29 23.52
N ASN A 289 -21.58 -39.43 24.78
CA ASN A 289 -20.73 -39.65 25.96
C ASN A 289 -19.62 -38.59 26.10
N LYS A 290 -19.95 -37.32 25.82
CA LYS A 290 -19.09 -36.18 26.08
C LYS A 290 -19.04 -35.91 27.59
N ALA A 291 -17.91 -35.39 28.05
CA ALA A 291 -17.77 -34.95 29.43
C ALA A 291 -18.46 -33.59 29.64
N VAL A 292 -19.28 -33.48 30.69
CA VAL A 292 -19.78 -32.19 31.18
C VAL A 292 -18.87 -31.71 32.31
N LEU A 293 -18.24 -30.56 32.12
CA LEU A 293 -17.35 -29.96 33.10
C LEU A 293 -18.08 -28.85 33.85
N LEU A 294 -18.18 -28.96 35.18
CA LEU A 294 -18.74 -27.95 36.06
C LEU A 294 -17.62 -27.37 36.92
N TYR A 295 -17.35 -26.07 36.74
CA TYR A 295 -16.45 -25.30 37.59
C TYR A 295 -17.26 -24.28 38.38
N ASP A 296 -17.31 -24.45 39.70
CA ASP A 296 -17.90 -23.49 40.63
C ASP A 296 -16.78 -22.86 41.45
N THR A 297 -16.57 -21.56 41.28
CA THR A 297 -15.51 -20.81 41.97
C THR A 297 -16.02 -20.07 43.20
N GLU A 298 -17.31 -20.15 43.51
CA GLU A 298 -17.95 -19.37 44.58
C GLU A 298 -18.31 -20.23 45.79
N GLN A 299 -18.63 -21.51 45.59
CA GLN A 299 -19.14 -22.39 46.64
C GLN A 299 -18.05 -23.26 47.27
N SER A 300 -18.26 -23.66 48.54
CA SER A 300 -17.40 -24.63 49.23
C SER A 300 -17.57 -26.05 48.65
N GLU A 301 -16.57 -26.93 48.84
CA GLU A 301 -16.63 -28.32 48.36
C GLU A 301 -17.89 -29.07 48.84
N VAL A 302 -18.29 -28.87 50.09
CA VAL A 302 -19.49 -29.50 50.67
C VAL A 302 -20.75 -29.00 49.97
N GLN A 303 -20.82 -27.71 49.66
CA GLN A 303 -21.97 -27.13 48.98
C GLN A 303 -22.01 -27.54 47.50
N LEU A 304 -20.84 -27.59 46.85
CA LEU A 304 -20.70 -28.11 45.49
C LEU A 304 -21.16 -29.57 45.41
N TYR A 305 -20.75 -30.43 46.34
CA TYR A 305 -21.20 -31.83 46.41
C TYR A 305 -22.72 -31.95 46.54
N LYS A 306 -23.35 -31.13 47.40
CA LYS A 306 -24.82 -31.09 47.53
C LYS A 306 -25.49 -30.64 46.23
N ASN A 307 -24.95 -29.61 45.58
CA ASN A 307 -25.47 -29.10 44.31
C ASN A 307 -25.38 -30.16 43.21
N ILE A 308 -24.22 -30.82 43.06
CA ILE A 308 -24.00 -31.91 42.10
C ILE A 308 -24.95 -33.07 42.37
N SER A 309 -25.09 -33.50 43.63
CA SER A 309 -26.02 -34.55 44.02
C SER A 309 -27.46 -34.21 43.61
N GLY A 310 -27.85 -32.94 43.78
CA GLY A 310 -29.16 -32.43 43.34
C GLY A 310 -29.32 -32.47 41.81
N ILE A 311 -28.29 -32.08 41.06
CA ILE A 311 -28.26 -32.12 39.59
C ILE A 311 -28.38 -33.56 39.08
N LEU A 312 -27.61 -34.49 39.62
CA LEU A 312 -27.66 -35.93 39.27
C LEU A 312 -29.06 -36.50 39.52
N LYS A 313 -29.62 -36.22 40.70
CA LYS A 313 -30.99 -36.64 41.04
C LYS A 313 -32.04 -36.04 40.10
N ARG A 314 -31.88 -34.76 39.70
CA ARG A 314 -32.77 -34.12 38.70
C ARG A 314 -32.66 -34.83 37.34
N GLY A 315 -31.45 -35.19 36.91
CA GLY A 315 -31.19 -35.96 35.69
C GLY A 315 -31.61 -37.43 35.73
N LYS A 316 -32.18 -37.91 36.85
CA LYS A 316 -32.52 -39.33 37.11
C LYS A 316 -31.33 -40.28 37.06
N LEU A 317 -30.16 -39.79 37.44
CA LEU A 317 -28.95 -40.58 37.63
C LEU A 317 -28.84 -41.00 39.10
N ASN A 318 -28.24 -42.16 39.34
CA ASN A 318 -27.87 -42.56 40.69
C ASN A 318 -26.70 -41.68 41.14
N ALA A 319 -26.84 -41.02 42.29
CA ALA A 319 -25.80 -40.22 42.93
C ALA A 319 -24.84 -41.10 43.73
#